data_AF-A0A537WI95-F1
#
_entry.id   AF-A0A537WI95-F1
#
_cell.length_a   1.000
_cell.length_b   1.000
_cell.length_c   1.000
_cell.angle_alpha   90.00
_cell.angle_beta   90.00
_cell.angle_gamma   90.00
#
_symmetry.space_group_name_H-M   'P 1'
#
loop_
_entity.id
_entity.type
_entity.pdbx_description
1 polymer ?
#
loop_
_entity_poly.entity_id
_entity_poly.type
_entity_poly.pdbx_seq_one_letter_code
_entity_poly.pdbx_strand_id
1 'polypeptide(L)'
;MVEQGRRDQRVAAGQAPAVPGQGTPGRPVSRSTRRLPRSFFARPSPEVGPDLLGRILARRLGDGTLLTARIVETEAYQQDDPASHSYRG
;
A
#
# COMPACT_ATOMS: atom_id res chain seq x y z
N MET A 1 -8.05 44.43 -9.34
CA MET A 1 -7.30 44.32 -10.61
C MET A 1 -7.11 42.85 -10.89
N VAL A 2 -7.73 42.38 -11.97
CA VAL A 2 -7.86 40.98 -12.40
C VAL A 2 -6.68 40.64 -13.30
N GLU A 3 -6.04 39.48 -13.10
CA GLU A 3 -5.44 38.60 -14.13
C GLU A 3 -4.83 37.38 -13.41
N GLN A 4 -5.46 36.20 -13.35
CA GLN A 4 -5.51 35.16 -14.39
C GLN A 4 -4.13 34.80 -14.99
N GLY A 5 -3.31 34.13 -14.18
CA GLY A 5 -2.18 33.32 -14.67
C GLY A 5 -2.69 32.05 -15.36
N ARG A 6 -2.44 31.97 -16.66
CA ARG A 6 -2.85 30.90 -17.58
C ARG A 6 -2.26 29.54 -17.20
N ARG A 7 -3.07 28.52 -17.48
CA ARG A 7 -2.77 27.08 -17.48
C ARG A 7 -1.72 26.78 -18.55
N ASP A 8 -0.71 25.97 -18.21
CA ASP A 8 0.00 25.10 -19.17
C ASP A 8 0.64 23.92 -18.42
N GLN A 9 -0.15 22.89 -18.12
CA GLN A 9 0.36 21.54 -17.98
C GLN A 9 -0.20 20.69 -19.12
N ARG A 10 0.48 20.73 -20.26
CA ARG A 10 0.41 19.65 -21.25
C ARG A 10 1.53 18.68 -20.93
N VAL A 11 1.19 17.58 -20.27
CA VAL A 11 2.06 16.39 -20.25
C VAL A 11 1.59 15.51 -21.40
N ALA A 12 2.38 15.44 -22.46
CA ALA A 12 2.13 14.56 -23.59
C ALA A 12 2.16 13.10 -23.12
N ALA A 13 1.14 12.33 -23.52
CA ALA A 13 1.11 10.89 -23.34
C ALA A 13 2.21 10.26 -24.21
N GLY A 14 3.40 10.07 -23.65
CA GLY A 14 4.44 9.25 -24.23
C GLY A 14 4.02 7.78 -24.19
N GLN A 15 4.05 7.14 -25.34
CA GLN A 15 3.65 5.75 -25.55
C GLN A 15 4.47 4.80 -24.65
N ALA A 16 3.80 4.10 -23.74
CA ALA A 16 4.44 3.10 -22.88
C ALA A 16 4.92 1.91 -23.74
N PRO A 17 6.14 1.39 -23.55
CA PRO A 17 6.58 0.19 -24.23
C PRO A 17 5.73 -1.02 -23.83
N ALA A 18 5.49 -1.91 -24.79
CA ALA A 18 4.70 -3.11 -24.61
C ALA A 18 5.23 -3.99 -23.46
N VAL A 19 4.37 -4.30 -22.50
CA VAL A 19 4.65 -5.22 -21.40
C VAL A 19 4.82 -6.64 -21.97
N PRO A 20 5.97 -7.32 -21.79
CA PRO A 20 6.15 -8.66 -22.31
C PRO A 20 5.32 -9.68 -21.52
N GLY A 21 4.57 -10.50 -22.26
CA GLY A 21 4.30 -11.90 -21.94
C GLY A 21 3.38 -12.17 -20.75
N GLN A 22 2.18 -12.67 -21.07
CA GLN A 22 1.30 -13.36 -20.12
C GLN A 22 2.11 -14.48 -19.44
N GLY A 23 2.46 -14.28 -18.17
CA GLY A 23 3.18 -15.26 -17.38
C GLY A 23 2.42 -16.58 -17.34
N THR A 24 3.13 -17.68 -17.58
CA THR A 24 2.68 -19.05 -17.35
C THR A 24 1.90 -19.13 -16.02
N PRO A 25 0.75 -19.84 -15.92
CA PRO A 25 0.05 -19.98 -14.66
C PRO A 25 1.03 -20.59 -13.65
N GLY A 26 1.46 -19.75 -12.71
CA GLY A 26 2.48 -20.10 -11.74
C GLY A 26 2.02 -21.31 -10.95
N ARG A 27 2.91 -22.31 -10.86
CA ARG A 27 2.81 -23.45 -9.94
C ARG A 27 2.26 -22.95 -8.60
N PRO A 28 1.27 -23.61 -7.96
CA PRO A 28 0.73 -23.14 -6.69
C PRO A 28 1.88 -23.07 -5.69
N VAL A 29 2.37 -21.84 -5.44
CA VAL A 29 3.30 -21.58 -4.37
C VAL A 29 2.54 -21.91 -3.09
N SER A 30 3.04 -22.88 -2.33
CA SER A 30 2.53 -23.13 -0.98
C SER A 30 2.71 -21.84 -0.19
N ARG A 31 1.64 -21.05 -0.11
CA ARG A 31 1.63 -19.77 0.60
C ARG A 31 1.64 -20.11 2.07
N SER A 32 2.82 -20.13 2.69
CA SER A 32 2.90 -20.19 4.15
C SER A 32 2.14 -18.97 4.71
N THR A 33 0.96 -19.19 5.27
CA THR A 33 0.07 -18.14 5.82
C THR A 33 0.49 -17.74 7.24
N ARG A 34 1.80 -17.76 7.53
CA ARG A 34 2.28 -17.42 8.87
C ARG A 34 2.01 -15.95 9.12
N ARG A 35 1.13 -15.68 10.08
CA ARG A 35 0.86 -14.32 10.56
C ARG A 35 2.16 -13.68 11.01
N LEU A 36 2.32 -12.39 10.73
CA LEU A 36 3.42 -11.60 11.26
C LEU A 36 3.36 -11.61 12.80
N PRO A 37 4.50 -11.78 13.49
CA PRO A 37 4.53 -11.78 14.95
C PRO A 37 4.20 -10.39 15.52
N ARG A 38 3.73 -10.31 16.77
CA ARG A 38 3.48 -9.02 17.43
C ARG A 38 4.71 -8.10 17.46
N SER A 39 5.91 -8.68 17.60
CA SER A 39 7.17 -7.94 17.57
C SER A 39 7.41 -7.19 16.24
N PHE A 40 6.83 -7.64 15.13
CA PHE A 40 6.89 -6.90 13.86
C PHE A 40 6.18 -5.55 13.95
N PHE A 41 5.07 -5.48 14.70
CA PHE A 41 4.26 -4.27 14.86
C PHE A 41 4.71 -3.41 16.05
N ALA A 42 5.46 -3.97 17.00
CA ALA A 42 5.98 -3.27 18.17
C ALA A 42 7.25 -2.45 17.85
N ARG A 43 7.19 -1.66 16.78
CA ARG A 43 8.26 -0.78 16.27
C ARG A 43 7.64 0.57 15.87
N PRO A 44 8.44 1.64 15.71
CA PRO A 44 7.93 2.93 15.23
C PRO A 44 7.18 2.81 13.90
N SER A 45 6.08 3.56 13.74
CA SER A 45 5.25 3.50 12.53
C SER A 45 6.00 3.83 11.22
N PRO A 46 6.99 4.76 11.19
CA PRO A 46 7.75 5.02 9.96
C PRO A 46 8.63 3.84 9.52
N GLU A 47 8.99 2.94 10.44
CA GLU A 47 9.72 1.72 10.11
C GLU A 47 8.75 0.61 9.66
N VAL A 48 7.60 0.48 10.32
CA VAL A 48 6.62 -0.58 10.01
C VAL A 48 5.93 -0.37 8.67
N GLY A 49 5.60 0.88 8.31
CA GLY A 49 4.86 1.22 7.08
C GLY A 49 5.52 0.63 5.82
N PRO A 50 6.76 1.00 5.49
CA PRO A 50 7.47 0.46 4.32
C PRO A 50 7.59 -1.08 4.34
N ASP A 51 7.81 -1.67 5.51
CA ASP A 51 7.95 -3.14 5.67
C ASP A 51 6.64 -3.92 5.42
N LEU A 52 5.49 -3.24 5.47
CA LEU A 52 4.18 -3.81 5.13
C LEU A 52 3.94 -3.90 3.63
N LEU A 53 4.67 -3.13 2.80
CA LEU A 53 4.51 -3.20 1.35
C LEU A 53 4.82 -4.61 0.84
N GLY A 54 3.94 -5.12 -0.04
CA GLY A 54 4.03 -6.47 -0.57
C GLY A 54 3.55 -7.57 0.38
N ARG A 55 3.23 -7.29 1.65
CA ARG A 55 2.61 -8.26 2.56
C ARG A 55 1.14 -8.51 2.19
N ILE A 56 0.57 -9.58 2.73
CA ILE A 56 -0.82 -9.98 2.47
C ILE A 56 -1.69 -9.66 3.69
N LEU A 57 -2.70 -8.83 3.48
CA LEU A 57 -3.82 -8.66 4.41
C LEU A 57 -4.82 -9.79 4.17
N ALA A 58 -5.21 -10.48 5.22
CA ALA A 58 -6.15 -11.60 5.15
C ALA A 58 -7.34 -11.38 6.10
N ARG A 59 -8.57 -11.52 5.58
CA ARG A 59 -9.81 -11.39 6.35
C ARG A 59 -10.66 -12.65 6.15
N ARG A 60 -11.03 -13.30 7.26
CA ARG A 60 -12.03 -14.37 7.25
C ARG A 60 -13.41 -13.78 7.50
N LEU A 61 -14.37 -14.06 6.63
CA LEU A 61 -15.77 -13.65 6.75
C LEU A 61 -16.56 -14.66 7.62
N GLY A 62 -17.78 -14.27 8.02
CA GLY A 62 -18.63 -15.11 8.89
C GLY A 62 -19.07 -16.43 8.26
N ASP A 63 -19.11 -16.49 6.93
CA ASP A 63 -19.39 -17.71 6.13
C ASP A 63 -18.14 -18.59 5.93
N GLY A 64 -16.99 -18.20 6.48
CA GLY A 64 -15.72 -18.92 6.36
C GLY A 64 -14.85 -18.48 5.17
N THR A 65 -15.38 -17.67 4.24
CA THR A 65 -14.64 -17.16 3.07
C THR A 65 -13.39 -16.40 3.52
N LEU A 66 -12.24 -16.67 2.88
CA LEU A 66 -10.97 -15.99 3.14
C LEU A 66 -10.65 -14.99 2.03
N LEU A 67 -10.84 -13.71 2.31
CA LEU A 67 -10.39 -12.62 1.43
C LEU A 67 -8.90 -12.35 1.67
N THR A 68 -8.13 -12.20 0.60
CA THR A 68 -6.71 -11.81 0.69
C THR A 68 -6.38 -10.73 -0.32
N ALA A 69 -5.64 -9.70 0.11
CA ALA A 69 -5.15 -8.64 -0.76
C ALA A 69 -3.68 -8.35 -0.45
N ARG A 70 -2.93 -7.91 -1.46
CA ARG A 70 -1.56 -7.43 -1.27
C ARG A 70 -1.61 -5.95 -0.88
N ILE A 71 -0.83 -5.58 0.13
CA ILE A 71 -0.62 -4.18 0.50
C ILE A 71 0.29 -3.55 -0.54
N VAL A 72 -0.18 -2.49 -1.19
CA VAL A 72 0.55 -1.77 -2.26
C VAL A 72 0.89 -0.33 -1.87
N GLU A 73 0.28 0.18 -0.82
CA GLU A 73 0.45 1.55 -0.32
C GLU A 73 0.28 1.56 1.20
N THR A 74 1.03 2.44 1.87
CA THR A 74 0.98 2.66 3.31
C THR A 74 1.30 4.11 3.65
N GLU A 75 0.66 4.64 4.69
CA GLU A 75 1.02 5.90 5.34
C GLU A 75 1.51 5.62 6.77
N ALA A 76 2.39 6.47 7.29
CA ALA A 76 2.92 6.36 8.64
C ALA A 76 2.82 7.71 9.35
N TYR A 77 2.19 7.70 10.51
CA TYR A 77 1.94 8.88 11.35
C TYR A 77 2.56 8.67 12.73
N GLN A 78 3.16 9.71 13.30
CA GLN A 78 3.67 9.71 14.68
C GLN A 78 2.75 10.53 15.60
N GLN A 79 2.97 10.42 16.91
CA GLN A 79 2.17 11.15 17.91
C GLN A 79 2.34 12.68 17.81
N ASP A 80 3.50 13.14 17.36
CA ASP A 80 3.85 14.55 17.18
C ASP A 80 3.50 15.09 15.78
N ASP A 81 2.93 14.27 14.91
CA ASP A 81 2.54 14.64 13.55
C ASP A 81 1.19 15.38 13.53
N PRO A 82 1.11 16.66 13.14
CA PRO A 82 -0.14 17.41 13.05
C PRO A 82 -1.19 16.82 12.10
N ALA A 83 -0.79 15.97 11.14
CA ALA A 83 -1.71 15.26 10.26
C ALA A 83 -2.34 14.02 10.94
N SER A 84 -1.82 13.58 12.07
CA SER A 84 -2.34 12.45 12.84
C SER A 84 -3.57 12.82 13.65
N HIS A 85 -4.56 11.94 13.70
CA HIS A 85 -5.70 12.07 14.64
C HIS A 85 -5.28 11.95 16.11
N SER A 86 -4.15 11.33 16.41
CA SER A 86 -3.63 11.26 17.79
C SER A 86 -2.84 12.50 18.19
N TYR A 87 -2.68 13.47 17.29
CA TYR A 87 -1.97 14.70 17.59
C TYR A 87 -2.68 15.49 18.68
N ARG A 88 -2.01 15.63 19.83
CA ARG A 88 -2.52 16.29 21.05
C ARG A 88 -3.63 15.54 21.81
N GLY A 89 -3.79 14.24 21.54
CA GLY A 89 -4.68 13.33 22.27
C GLY A 89 -6.16 13.48 21.90
#